data_AF-A0A844LZV9-F1
#
_entry.id   AF-A0A844LZV9-F1
#
_cell.length_a   1.000
_cell.length_b   1.000
_cell.length_c   1.000
_cell.angle_alpha   90.00
_cell.angle_beta   90.00
_cell.angle_gamma   90.00
#
_symmetry.space_group_name_H-M   'P 1'
#
loop_
_entity.id
_entity.type
_entity.pdbx_description
1 polymer ?
#
loop_
_entity_poly.entity_id
_entity_poly.type
_entity_poly.pdbx_seq_one_letter_code
_entity_poly.pdbx_strand_id
1 'polypeptide(L)'
;MEWLRNIVINLPLDDISDAASRLTIWWSHFVANVPPDMLPMYAYVGFSVMVLLLWLLVVRVLPSPFGGMSWLAVFAILLAPGSAAGETGDIAPASIGVIYGILMKEPGAAMRSLLPILVVFAVGLVLGFIWQMIKNAVESSAEQARQQAIADEKANMQLASANYVDLVQGDTEASQAELVKTQKSVPIAKDSNKDN
;
A
#
# COMPACT_ATOMS: atom_id res chain seq x y z
N MET A 1 -15.71 -15.56 10.61
CA MET A 1 -16.50 -16.03 9.45
C MET A 1 -18.00 -16.04 9.72
N GLU A 2 -18.52 -15.14 10.57
CA GLU A 2 -19.96 -15.02 10.83
C GLU A 2 -20.61 -13.96 9.93
N TRP A 3 -19.87 -12.90 9.57
CA TRP A 3 -20.37 -11.81 8.74
C TRP A 3 -20.79 -12.26 7.32
N LEU A 4 -20.05 -13.18 6.69
CA LEU A 4 -20.41 -13.76 5.38
C LEU A 4 -21.63 -14.66 5.45
N ARG A 5 -21.75 -15.50 6.50
CA ARG A 5 -22.98 -16.27 6.72
C ARG A 5 -24.15 -15.34 6.97
N ASN A 6 -23.96 -14.26 7.72
CA ASN A 6 -25.00 -13.28 8.00
C ASN A 6 -25.44 -12.51 6.75
N ILE A 7 -24.54 -12.24 5.81
CA ILE A 7 -24.89 -11.65 4.51
C ILE A 7 -25.60 -12.69 3.64
N VAL A 8 -25.05 -13.89 3.47
CA VAL A 8 -25.63 -14.90 2.57
C VAL A 8 -26.98 -15.45 3.09
N ILE A 9 -27.18 -15.52 4.40
CA ILE A 9 -28.41 -16.05 5.02
C ILE A 9 -29.49 -14.96 5.16
N ASN A 10 -29.11 -13.69 5.33
CA ASN A 10 -30.06 -12.57 5.43
C ASN A 10 -30.17 -11.75 4.14
N LEU A 11 -29.81 -12.31 2.98
CA LEU A 11 -30.09 -11.69 1.69
C LEU A 11 -31.48 -12.17 1.22
N PRO A 12 -32.57 -11.42 1.49
CA PRO A 12 -33.86 -11.75 0.89
C PRO A 12 -33.71 -11.64 -0.63
N LEU A 13 -34.28 -12.60 -1.37
CA LEU A 13 -34.20 -12.61 -2.84
C LEU A 13 -34.72 -11.30 -3.46
N ASP A 14 -35.62 -10.61 -2.75
CA ASP A 14 -36.14 -9.30 -3.14
C ASP A 14 -35.07 -8.19 -3.14
N ASP A 15 -34.16 -8.17 -2.16
CA ASP A 15 -33.08 -7.17 -2.10
C ASP A 15 -32.04 -7.41 -3.21
N ILE A 16 -31.77 -8.68 -3.56
CA ILE A 16 -30.90 -9.03 -4.69
C ILE A 16 -31.54 -8.57 -6.00
N SER A 17 -32.85 -8.78 -6.16
CA SER A 17 -33.60 -8.36 -7.33
C SER A 17 -33.62 -6.84 -7.49
N ASP A 18 -33.85 -6.08 -6.40
CA ASP A 18 -33.80 -4.62 -6.43
C ASP A 18 -32.38 -4.12 -6.75
N ALA A 19 -31.35 -4.72 -6.16
CA ALA A 19 -29.96 -4.40 -6.46
C ALA A 19 -29.59 -4.68 -7.93
N ALA A 20 -30.00 -5.84 -8.47
CA ALA A 20 -29.78 -6.19 -9.88
C ALA A 20 -30.52 -5.24 -10.83
N SER A 21 -31.74 -4.85 -10.47
CA SER A 21 -32.54 -3.89 -11.24
C SER A 21 -31.90 -2.51 -11.26
N ARG A 22 -31.48 -2.00 -10.10
CA ARG A 22 -30.74 -0.73 -9.98
C ARG A 22 -29.42 -0.75 -10.76
N LEU A 23 -28.67 -1.84 -10.68
CA LEU A 23 -27.43 -2.02 -11.43
C LEU A 23 -27.69 -1.97 -12.94
N THR A 24 -28.74 -2.65 -13.40
CA THR A 24 -29.11 -2.70 -14.82
C THR A 24 -29.52 -1.32 -15.35
N ILE A 25 -30.30 -0.57 -14.56
CA ILE A 25 -30.70 0.81 -14.90
C ILE A 25 -29.48 1.73 -14.95
N TRP A 26 -28.63 1.68 -13.92
CA TRP A 26 -27.40 2.46 -13.86
C TRP A 26 -26.48 2.16 -15.05
N TRP A 27 -26.33 0.88 -15.38
CA TRP A 27 -25.55 0.43 -16.53
C TRP A 27 -26.13 0.93 -17.86
N SER A 28 -27.45 0.88 -18.01
CA SER A 28 -28.15 1.39 -19.19
C SER A 28 -27.85 2.87 -19.42
N HIS A 29 -27.87 3.70 -18.36
CA HIS A 29 -27.51 5.11 -18.46
C HIS A 29 -26.04 5.33 -18.84
N PHE A 30 -25.14 4.48 -18.35
CA PHE A 30 -23.70 4.57 -18.67
C PHE A 30 -23.42 4.31 -20.15
N VAL A 31 -24.11 3.34 -20.75
CA VAL A 31 -23.91 2.96 -22.18
C VAL A 31 -24.80 3.77 -23.13
N ALA A 32 -25.81 4.51 -22.63
CA ALA A 32 -26.81 5.20 -23.45
C ALA A 32 -26.25 6.21 -24.47
N ASN A 33 -25.07 6.79 -24.23
CA ASN A 33 -24.45 7.79 -25.10
C ASN A 33 -23.30 7.22 -25.95
N VAL A 34 -23.10 5.91 -25.95
CA VAL A 34 -22.02 5.27 -26.70
C VAL A 34 -22.50 4.99 -28.13
N PRO A 35 -21.71 5.38 -29.16
CA PRO A 35 -22.00 5.04 -30.55
C PRO A 35 -22.17 3.53 -30.77
N PRO A 36 -23.11 3.07 -31.62
CA PRO A 36 -23.41 1.64 -31.81
C PRO A 36 -22.21 0.80 -32.25
N ASP A 37 -21.29 1.40 -33.00
CA ASP A 37 -20.04 0.80 -33.49
C ASP A 37 -19.03 0.54 -32.36
N MET A 38 -19.07 1.34 -31.29
CA MET A 38 -18.19 1.20 -30.13
C MET A 38 -18.85 0.45 -28.97
N LEU A 39 -20.16 0.18 -29.07
CA LEU A 39 -20.96 -0.45 -28.02
C LEU A 39 -20.41 -1.80 -27.55
N PRO A 40 -19.93 -2.72 -28.42
CA PRO A 40 -19.31 -3.98 -27.98
C PRO A 40 -18.04 -3.75 -27.16
N MET A 41 -17.21 -2.78 -27.54
CA MET A 41 -15.96 -2.45 -26.86
C MET A 41 -16.21 -1.90 -25.45
N TYR A 42 -17.17 -0.98 -25.31
CA TYR A 42 -17.55 -0.42 -24.00
C TYR A 42 -18.21 -1.46 -23.09
N ALA A 43 -19.06 -2.32 -23.66
CA ALA A 43 -19.65 -3.43 -22.92
C ALA A 43 -18.56 -4.38 -22.40
N TYR A 44 -17.62 -4.77 -23.26
CA TYR A 44 -16.49 -5.63 -22.89
C TYR A 44 -15.64 -5.01 -21.77
N VAL A 45 -15.18 -3.77 -21.95
CA VAL A 45 -14.31 -3.11 -20.97
C VAL A 45 -15.02 -2.90 -19.65
N GLY A 46 -16.25 -2.40 -19.66
CA GLY A 46 -16.92 -2.06 -18.41
C GLY A 46 -17.41 -3.30 -17.64
N PHE A 47 -17.86 -4.37 -18.30
CA PHE A 47 -18.11 -5.65 -17.61
C PHE A 47 -16.82 -6.26 -17.06
N SER A 48 -15.71 -6.14 -17.81
CA SER A 48 -14.40 -6.60 -17.33
C SER A 48 -13.99 -5.88 -16.05
N VAL A 49 -14.12 -4.55 -16.01
CA VAL A 49 -13.88 -3.75 -14.80
C VAL A 49 -14.80 -4.17 -13.66
N MET A 50 -16.09 -4.42 -13.92
CA MET A 50 -17.03 -4.86 -12.89
C MET A 50 -16.63 -6.21 -12.28
N VAL A 51 -16.28 -7.19 -13.11
CA VAL A 51 -15.78 -8.50 -12.67
C VAL A 51 -14.48 -8.34 -11.87
N LEU A 52 -13.58 -7.46 -12.30
CA LEU A 52 -12.34 -7.18 -11.58
C LEU A 52 -12.56 -6.54 -10.21
N LEU A 53 -13.51 -5.61 -10.10
CA LEU A 53 -13.89 -4.97 -8.84
C LEU A 53 -14.54 -5.97 -7.90
N LEU A 54 -15.42 -6.83 -8.42
CA LEU A 54 -16.00 -7.93 -7.65
C LEU A 54 -14.91 -8.89 -7.18
N TRP A 55 -13.95 -9.21 -8.04
CA TRP A 55 -12.80 -10.05 -7.69
C TRP A 55 -11.88 -9.38 -6.66
N LEU A 56 -11.74 -8.05 -6.68
CA LEU A 56 -11.00 -7.30 -5.67
C LEU A 56 -11.62 -7.48 -4.27
N LEU A 57 -12.95 -7.51 -4.16
CA LEU A 57 -13.65 -7.79 -2.89
C LEU A 57 -13.39 -9.22 -2.40
N VAL A 58 -13.32 -10.19 -3.31
CA VAL A 58 -12.96 -11.59 -2.99
C VAL A 58 -11.51 -11.68 -2.51
N VAL A 59 -10.60 -11.02 -3.22
CA VAL A 59 -9.17 -10.95 -2.91
C VAL A 59 -8.88 -10.26 -1.57
N ARG A 60 -9.71 -9.31 -1.14
CA ARG A 60 -9.63 -8.66 0.18
C ARG A 60 -9.67 -9.65 1.34
N VAL A 61 -10.25 -10.83 1.12
CA VAL A 61 -10.38 -11.92 2.11
C VAL A 61 -9.17 -12.87 2.10
N LEU A 62 -8.36 -12.85 1.04
CA LEU A 62 -7.18 -13.71 0.88
C LEU A 62 -5.91 -13.07 1.50
N PRO A 63 -5.03 -13.87 2.13
CA PRO A 63 -3.77 -13.38 2.70
C PRO A 63 -2.86 -12.74 1.63
N SER A 64 -2.03 -11.80 2.08
CA SER A 64 -1.44 -10.69 1.32
C SER A 64 -0.53 -10.99 0.10
N PRO A 65 -0.10 -12.23 -0.22
CA PRO A 65 0.54 -12.49 -1.51
C PRO A 65 -0.39 -13.09 -2.58
N PHE A 66 -1.40 -13.88 -2.21
CA PHE A 66 -2.26 -14.58 -3.18
C PHE A 66 -3.31 -13.67 -3.82
N GLY A 67 -3.67 -12.61 -3.10
CA GLY A 67 -4.62 -11.61 -3.58
C GLY A 67 -4.17 -10.90 -4.86
N GLY A 68 -2.94 -10.38 -4.87
CA GLY A 68 -2.40 -9.67 -6.03
C GLY A 68 -2.20 -10.58 -7.24
N MET A 69 -1.70 -11.80 -7.03
CA MET A 69 -1.42 -12.74 -8.10
C MET A 69 -2.70 -13.26 -8.77
N SER A 70 -3.75 -13.54 -7.99
CA SER A 70 -5.05 -13.96 -8.53
C SER A 70 -5.78 -12.82 -9.24
N TRP A 71 -5.67 -11.58 -8.75
CA TRP A 71 -6.25 -10.42 -9.44
C TRP A 71 -5.59 -10.17 -10.80
N LEU A 72 -4.26 -10.29 -10.87
CA LEU A 72 -3.52 -10.21 -12.15
C LEU A 72 -3.87 -11.36 -13.11
N ALA A 73 -4.11 -12.57 -12.60
CA ALA A 73 -4.52 -13.70 -13.43
C ALA A 73 -5.91 -13.46 -14.05
N VAL A 74 -6.89 -13.00 -13.27
CA VAL A 74 -8.23 -12.67 -13.77
C VAL A 74 -8.19 -11.48 -14.72
N PHE A 75 -7.38 -10.45 -14.42
CA PHE A 75 -7.12 -9.34 -15.33
C PHE A 75 -6.57 -9.80 -16.68
N ALA A 76 -5.57 -10.68 -16.69
CA ALA A 76 -4.99 -11.18 -17.92
C ALA A 76 -5.97 -12.03 -18.73
N ILE A 77 -6.76 -12.87 -18.08
CA ILE A 77 -7.75 -13.72 -18.76
C ILE A 77 -8.89 -12.90 -19.37
N LEU A 78 -9.33 -11.84 -18.67
CA LEU A 78 -10.41 -10.99 -19.15
C LEU A 78 -9.95 -9.95 -20.16
N LEU A 79 -8.81 -9.29 -19.94
CA LEU A 79 -8.38 -8.15 -20.76
C LEU A 79 -7.50 -8.54 -21.94
N ALA A 80 -7.09 -9.82 -22.05
CA ALA A 80 -6.36 -10.29 -23.21
C ALA A 80 -7.20 -10.15 -24.47
N PRO A 81 -6.77 -9.31 -25.42
CA PRO A 81 -7.52 -9.10 -26.65
C PRO A 81 -7.49 -10.38 -27.48
N GLY A 82 -8.67 -10.80 -27.93
CA GLY A 82 -8.87 -11.95 -28.80
C GLY A 82 -10.06 -11.74 -29.72
N SER A 83 -10.27 -12.72 -30.60
CA SER A 83 -11.40 -12.77 -31.51
C SER A 83 -12.34 -13.89 -31.09
N ALA A 84 -13.63 -13.60 -30.91
CA ALA A 84 -14.63 -14.65 -30.76
C ALA A 84 -14.89 -15.29 -32.13
N ALA A 85 -14.21 -16.41 -32.41
CA ALA A 85 -14.41 -17.27 -33.58
C ALA A 85 -14.24 -16.58 -34.96
N GLY A 86 -13.05 -16.73 -35.56
CA GLY A 86 -12.83 -16.42 -36.98
C GLY A 86 -12.81 -14.93 -37.34
N GLU A 87 -12.72 -14.63 -38.66
CA GLU A 87 -12.55 -13.29 -39.25
C GLU A 87 -13.71 -12.30 -39.01
N THR A 88 -14.70 -12.66 -38.20
CA THR A 88 -15.69 -11.72 -37.69
C THR A 88 -15.03 -10.88 -36.60
N GLY A 89 -14.73 -9.62 -36.92
CA GLY A 89 -14.01 -8.65 -36.10
C GLY A 89 -14.65 -8.23 -34.76
N ASP A 90 -15.36 -9.14 -34.10
CA ASP A 90 -15.87 -8.94 -32.75
C ASP A 90 -14.76 -9.17 -31.72
N ILE A 91 -14.43 -8.10 -31.01
CA ILE A 91 -13.43 -8.06 -29.95
C ILE A 91 -13.98 -8.83 -28.75
N ALA A 92 -13.28 -9.90 -28.38
CA ALA A 92 -13.64 -10.74 -27.25
C ALA A 92 -12.40 -11.08 -26.41
N PRO A 93 -12.56 -11.52 -25.15
CA PRO A 93 -11.43 -12.01 -24.39
C PRO A 93 -10.85 -13.26 -25.06
N ALA A 94 -9.53 -13.31 -25.20
CA ALA A 94 -8.83 -14.43 -25.83
C ALA A 94 -9.07 -15.80 -25.14
N SER A 95 -9.56 -15.77 -23.90
CA SER A 95 -10.01 -16.96 -23.18
C SER A 95 -11.12 -17.74 -23.91
N ILE A 96 -12.02 -17.06 -24.62
CA ILE A 96 -13.05 -17.71 -25.45
C ILE A 96 -12.40 -18.47 -26.61
N GLY A 97 -11.38 -17.89 -27.23
CA GLY A 97 -10.61 -18.54 -28.30
C GLY A 97 -9.86 -19.78 -27.82
N VAL A 98 -9.37 -19.78 -26.58
CA VAL A 98 -8.74 -20.98 -25.97
C VAL A 98 -9.78 -22.08 -25.76
N ILE A 99 -10.94 -21.76 -25.18
CA ILE A 99 -12.02 -22.73 -24.94
C ILE A 99 -12.52 -23.31 -26.27
N TYR A 100 -12.73 -22.45 -27.27
CA TYR A 100 -13.13 -22.85 -28.61
C TYR A 100 -12.11 -23.79 -29.26
N GLY A 101 -10.82 -23.44 -29.25
CA GLY A 101 -9.76 -24.30 -29.80
C GLY A 101 -9.67 -25.66 -29.11
N ILE A 102 -9.91 -25.74 -27.80
CA ILE A 102 -9.97 -27.01 -27.06
C ILE A 102 -11.19 -27.83 -27.50
N LEU A 103 -12.37 -27.20 -27.58
CA LEU A 103 -13.63 -27.87 -27.93
C LEU A 103 -13.60 -28.40 -29.37
N MET A 104 -12.98 -27.65 -30.28
CA MET A 104 -12.81 -28.01 -31.69
C MET A 104 -11.63 -28.97 -31.91
N LYS A 105 -10.91 -29.37 -30.85
CA LYS A 105 -9.71 -30.22 -30.92
C LYS A 105 -8.62 -29.68 -31.84
N GLU A 106 -8.53 -28.36 -31.95
CA GLU A 106 -7.51 -27.64 -32.72
C GLU A 106 -6.49 -27.01 -31.76
N PRO A 107 -5.43 -27.74 -31.36
CA PRO A 107 -4.47 -27.23 -30.39
C PRO A 107 -3.72 -25.99 -30.88
N GLY A 108 -3.57 -25.83 -32.21
CA GLY A 108 -2.98 -24.62 -32.81
C GLY A 108 -3.83 -23.37 -32.58
N ALA A 109 -5.16 -23.47 -32.71
CA ALA A 109 -6.08 -22.36 -32.46
C ALA A 109 -6.13 -21.97 -30.98
N ALA A 110 -6.10 -22.97 -30.08
CA ALA A 110 -6.02 -22.75 -28.64
C ALA A 110 -4.71 -22.04 -28.26
N MET A 111 -3.57 -22.47 -28.82
CA MET A 111 -2.27 -21.87 -28.49
C MET A 111 -2.15 -20.44 -28.99
N ARG A 112 -2.70 -20.14 -30.17
CA ARG A 112 -2.72 -18.78 -30.74
C ARG A 112 -3.52 -17.81 -29.88
N SER A 113 -4.58 -18.30 -29.24
CA SER A 113 -5.41 -17.54 -28.30
C SER A 113 -4.79 -17.45 -26.89
N LEU A 114 -3.92 -18.39 -26.53
CA LEU A 114 -3.22 -18.38 -25.24
C LEU A 114 -2.06 -17.38 -25.20
N LEU A 115 -1.40 -17.11 -26.34
CA LEU A 115 -0.31 -16.13 -26.45
C LEU A 115 -0.65 -14.75 -25.89
N PRO A 116 -1.74 -14.07 -26.31
CA PRO A 116 -2.07 -12.74 -25.78
C PRO A 116 -2.37 -12.76 -24.28
N ILE A 117 -2.92 -13.85 -23.74
CA ILE A 117 -3.13 -14.02 -22.28
C ILE A 117 -1.79 -14.01 -21.56
N LEU A 118 -0.80 -14.76 -22.05
CA LEU A 118 0.54 -14.80 -21.46
C LEU A 118 1.26 -13.45 -21.54
N VAL A 119 1.08 -12.70 -22.64
CA VAL A 119 1.68 -11.36 -22.79
C VAL A 119 1.08 -10.39 -21.77
N VAL A 120 -0.24 -10.30 -21.66
CA VAL A 120 -0.90 -9.42 -20.68
C VAL A 120 -0.55 -9.86 -19.25
N PHE A 121 -0.47 -11.16 -18.99
CA PHE A 121 -0.05 -11.69 -17.69
C PHE A 121 1.38 -11.31 -17.35
N ALA A 122 2.33 -11.43 -18.29
CA ALA A 122 3.72 -11.06 -18.09
C ALA A 122 3.88 -9.55 -17.81
N VAL A 123 3.19 -8.70 -18.58
CA VAL A 123 3.17 -7.25 -18.34
C VAL A 123 2.59 -6.94 -16.96
N GLY A 124 1.50 -7.60 -16.59
CA GLY A 124 0.88 -7.48 -15.27
C GLY A 124 1.85 -7.85 -14.13
N LEU A 125 2.63 -8.92 -14.29
CA LEU A 125 3.66 -9.32 -13.32
C LEU A 125 4.80 -8.30 -13.23
N VAL A 126 5.26 -7.74 -14.35
CA VAL A 126 6.30 -6.70 -14.36
C VAL A 126 5.81 -5.44 -13.64
N LEU A 127 4.59 -4.98 -13.92
CA LEU A 127 4.00 -3.83 -13.23
C LEU A 127 3.79 -4.12 -11.74
N GLY A 128 3.32 -5.32 -11.40
CA GLY A 128 3.19 -5.78 -10.02
C GLY A 128 4.53 -5.80 -9.29
N PHE A 129 5.59 -6.25 -9.96
CA PHE A 129 6.97 -6.24 -9.44
C PHE A 129 7.48 -4.81 -9.22
N ILE A 130 7.28 -3.90 -10.18
CA ILE A 130 7.64 -2.48 -10.05
C ILE A 130 6.89 -1.85 -8.86
N TRP A 131 5.60 -2.15 -8.70
CA TRP A 131 4.81 -1.68 -7.58
C TRP A 131 5.29 -2.24 -6.22
N GLN A 132 5.67 -3.52 -6.18
CA GLN A 132 6.28 -4.13 -5.01
C GLN A 132 7.61 -3.44 -4.66
N MET A 133 8.43 -3.13 -5.66
CA MET A 133 9.71 -2.46 -5.50
C MET A 133 9.52 -1.04 -4.93
N ILE A 134 8.53 -0.30 -5.42
CA ILE A 134 8.20 1.04 -4.90
C ILE A 134 7.73 0.95 -3.45
N LYS A 135 6.83 0.03 -3.11
CA LYS A 135 6.38 -0.15 -1.71
C LYS A 135 7.54 -0.50 -0.78
N ASN A 136 8.39 -1.44 -1.18
CA ASN A 136 9.56 -1.83 -0.39
C ASN A 136 10.56 -0.67 -0.21
N ALA A 137 10.78 0.15 -1.26
CA ALA A 137 11.65 1.32 -1.17
C ALA A 137 11.08 2.38 -0.23
N VAL A 138 9.77 2.61 -0.26
CA VAL A 138 9.07 3.53 0.66
C VAL A 138 9.17 3.02 2.09
N GLU A 139 8.93 1.73 2.34
CA GLU A 139 9.06 1.11 3.67
C GLU A 139 10.49 1.24 4.21
N SER A 140 11.50 0.96 3.38
CA SER A 140 12.91 1.12 3.75
C SER A 140 13.26 2.58 4.10
N SER A 141 12.75 3.54 3.34
CA SER A 141 12.96 4.97 3.62
C SER A 141 12.25 5.43 4.91
N ALA A 142 11.09 4.87 5.22
CA ALA A 142 10.36 5.15 6.45
C ALA A 142 11.07 4.58 7.69
N GLU A 143 11.69 3.39 7.56
CA GLU A 143 12.53 2.82 8.60
C GLU A 143 13.80 3.65 8.85
N GLN A 144 14.45 4.13 7.78
CA GLN A 144 15.62 5.01 7.89
C GLN A 144 15.29 6.34 8.57
N ALA A 145 14.16 6.97 8.21
CA ALA A 145 13.70 8.21 8.85
C ALA A 145 13.38 8.01 10.34
N ARG A 146 12.78 6.87 10.72
CA ARG A 146 12.54 6.52 12.14
C ARG A 146 13.85 6.30 12.90
N GLN A 147 14.83 5.66 12.28
CA GLN A 147 16.15 5.44 12.91
C GLN A 147 16.91 6.77 13.10
N GLN A 148 16.84 7.69 12.15
CA GLN A 148 17.42 9.04 12.28
C GLN A 148 16.75 9.84 13.40
N ALA A 149 15.41 9.85 13.47
CA ALA A 149 14.70 10.54 14.55
C ALA A 149 15.10 10.03 15.95
N ILE A 150 15.26 8.71 16.11
CA ILE A 150 15.72 8.11 17.38
C ILE A 150 17.20 8.44 17.66
N ALA A 151 18.05 8.52 16.63
CA ALA A 151 19.46 8.89 16.78
C ALA A 151 19.62 10.36 17.20
N ASP A 152 18.82 11.27 16.61
CA ASP A 152 18.80 12.69 16.94
C ASP A 152 18.26 12.92 18.36
N GLU A 153 17.22 12.18 18.76
CA GLU A 153 16.69 12.21 20.12
C GLU A 153 17.76 11.78 21.14
N LYS A 154 18.51 10.71 20.84
CA LYS A 154 19.62 10.24 21.68
C LYS A 154 20.80 11.22 21.72
N ALA A 155 21.11 11.89 20.61
CA ALA A 155 22.15 12.91 20.57
C ALA A 155 21.76 14.13 21.42
N ASN A 156 20.50 14.56 21.32
CA ASN A 156 19.97 15.66 22.13
C ASN A 156 19.94 15.31 23.63
N MET A 157 19.55 14.08 23.99
CA MET A 157 19.63 13.60 25.38
C MET A 157 21.07 13.57 25.92
N GLN A 158 22.05 13.20 25.08
CA GLN A 158 23.47 13.21 25.47
C GLN A 158 24.03 14.62 25.63
N LEU A 159 23.60 15.56 24.79
CA LEU A 159 23.97 16.97 24.95
C LEU A 159 23.33 17.58 26.20
N ALA A 160 22.07 17.25 26.50
CA ALA A 160 21.39 17.67 27.71
C ALA A 160 22.05 17.11 28.98
N SER A 161 22.46 15.83 28.97
CA SER A 161 23.15 15.23 30.10
C SER A 161 24.59 15.74 30.26
N ALA A 162 25.32 15.95 29.16
CA ALA A 162 26.66 16.55 29.19
C ALA A 162 26.63 17.99 29.74
N ASN A 163 25.65 18.79 29.33
CA ASN A 163 25.47 20.15 29.84
C ASN A 163 25.12 20.17 31.34
N TYR A 164 24.37 19.18 31.82
CA TYR A 164 24.09 19.05 33.26
C TYR A 164 25.33 18.72 34.07
N VAL A 165 26.22 17.87 33.55
CA VAL A 165 27.49 17.54 34.21
C VAL A 165 28.41 18.76 34.26
N ASP A 166 28.46 19.55 33.19
CA ASP A 166 29.28 20.78 33.11
C ASP A 166 28.80 21.86 34.09
N LEU A 167 27.48 22.06 34.23
CA LEU A 167 26.91 22.99 35.20
C LEU A 167 27.20 22.57 36.65
N VAL A 168 27.04 21.27 36.97
CA VAL A 168 27.35 20.75 38.31
C VAL A 168 28.83 20.86 38.63
N GLN A 169 29.71 20.70 37.64
CA GLN A 169 31.16 20.78 37.83
C GLN A 169 31.65 22.24 37.91
N GLY A 170 31.10 23.13 37.10
CA GLY A 170 31.37 24.58 37.14
C GLY A 170 30.90 25.25 38.44
N ASP A 171 29.77 24.81 38.99
CA ASP A 171 29.30 25.27 40.32
C ASP A 171 30.23 24.79 41.45
N THR A 172 30.88 23.64 41.27
CA THR A 172 31.84 23.10 42.26
C THR A 172 33.18 23.85 42.23
N GLU A 173 33.58 24.39 41.08
CA GLU A 173 34.79 25.22 40.92
C GLU A 173 34.56 26.68 41.35
N ALA A 174 33.38 27.24 41.06
CA ALA A 174 33.00 28.59 41.50
C ALA A 174 32.84 28.68 43.03
N SER A 175 32.24 27.66 43.65
CA SER A 175 32.05 27.61 45.11
C SER A 175 33.38 27.46 45.86
N GLN A 176 34.37 26.76 45.30
CA GLN A 176 35.72 26.69 45.88
C GLN A 176 36.52 27.99 45.69
N ALA A 177 36.35 28.70 44.57
CA ALA A 177 37.02 29.98 44.34
C ALA A 177 36.49 31.11 45.26
N GLU A 178 35.21 31.07 45.63
CA GLU A 178 34.59 32.05 46.54
C GLU A 178 34.98 31.80 48.01
N LEU A 179 35.12 30.53 48.42
CA LEU A 179 35.59 30.15 49.75
C LEU A 179 37.07 30.51 50.00
N VAL A 180 37.92 30.46 48.95
CA VAL A 180 39.34 30.83 49.06
C VAL A 180 39.55 32.35 49.16
N LYS A 181 38.67 33.17 48.56
CA LYS A 181 38.76 34.64 48.67
C LYS A 181 38.36 35.17 50.05
N THR A 182 37.38 34.54 50.70
CA THR A 182 36.86 34.99 52.01
C THR A 182 37.84 34.71 53.16
N GLN A 183 38.71 33.70 53.04
CA GLN A 183 39.67 33.34 54.10
C GLN A 183 40.94 34.22 54.14
N LYS A 184 41.18 35.09 53.15
CA LYS A 184 42.45 35.81 52.98
C LYS A 184 42.50 37.21 53.61
N SER A 185 41.44 37.70 54.26
CA SER A 185 41.33 39.12 54.69
C SER A 185 41.13 39.36 56.19
N VAL A 186 41.75 38.56 57.07
CA VAL A 186 41.83 38.90 58.51
C VAL A 186 43.28 39.16 58.90
N PRO A 187 43.73 40.42 59.04
CA PRO A 187 45.05 40.72 59.58
C PRO A 187 45.06 40.54 61.11
N ILE A 188 46.01 39.75 61.58
CA ILE A 188 46.38 39.61 62.99
C ILE A 188 47.11 40.90 63.42
N ALA A 189 46.51 41.70 64.30
CA ALA A 189 47.19 42.79 64.99
C ALA A 189 47.37 42.46 66.48
N LYS A 190 48.63 42.47 66.89
CA LYS A 190 49.15 42.32 68.26
C LYS A 190 49.08 43.67 68.96
N ASP A 191 48.57 43.72 70.19
CA ASP A 191 49.05 44.60 71.29
C ASP A 191 48.32 44.15 72.59
N SER A 192 49.00 43.66 73.62
CA SER A 192 49.85 44.37 74.59
C SER A 192 49.06 45.24 75.59
N ASN A 193 48.75 44.60 76.73
CA ASN A 193 49.09 45.06 78.10
C ASN A 193 48.15 46.01 78.91
N LYS A 194 48.02 45.62 80.20
CA LYS A 194 47.87 46.39 81.46
C LYS A 194 46.50 46.73 82.10
N ASP A 195 46.45 46.30 83.37
CA ASP A 195 46.01 46.97 84.60
C ASP A 195 44.58 47.56 84.69
N ASN A 196 43.67 46.90 85.42
CA ASN A 196 43.27 47.20 86.82
C ASN A 196 42.07 46.34 87.24
#